data_AF-A0A9N9XRU8-F1
#
_entry.id   AF-A0A9N9XRU8-F1
#
_cell.length_a   1.000
_cell.length_b   1.000
_cell.length_c   1.000
_cell.angle_alpha   90.00
_cell.angle_beta   90.00
_cell.angle_gamma   90.00
#
_symmetry.space_group_name_H-M   'P 1'
#
loop_
_entity.id
_entity.type
_entity.pdbx_description
1 polymer ?
#
loop_
_entity_poly.entity_id
_entity_poly.type
_entity_poly.pdbx_seq_one_letter_code
_entity_poly.pdbx_strand_id
1 'polypeptide(L)'
;MDVKGRVANLAQNVFPGLPVEVDPIERRVLSNLPLQMALYFNVVFIPVWIVMILLFLDKNYSSYDELYKYITVTVICTIFFLELLRLYLGYEGNLKDKIPELASFWMLSILLQFPLQGFLLFNPYFDMYILEITVQSVMFSMLCIQLISGYVSLKFIATKQTEMYRLKKSRENNTEND
;
A
#
# COMPACT_ATOMS: atom_id res chain seq x y z
N MET A 1 -36.41 17.54 11.03
CA MET A 1 -36.46 16.88 12.35
C MET A 1 -35.89 15.49 12.19
N ASP A 2 -34.77 15.22 12.85
CA ASP A 2 -33.94 14.03 12.67
C ASP A 2 -34.58 12.79 13.30
N VAL A 3 -34.83 11.77 12.48
CA VAL A 3 -35.44 10.49 12.90
C VAL A 3 -34.58 9.79 13.95
N LYS A 4 -33.25 9.95 13.88
CA LYS A 4 -32.33 9.36 14.86
C LYS A 4 -32.57 9.89 16.26
N GLY A 5 -32.83 11.20 16.40
CA GLY A 5 -33.14 11.83 17.68
C GLY A 5 -34.45 11.32 18.31
N ARG A 6 -35.43 10.89 17.50
CA ARG A 6 -36.67 10.28 18.00
C ARG A 6 -36.44 8.85 18.46
N VAL A 7 -35.66 8.07 17.72
CA VAL A 7 -35.34 6.67 18.06
C VAL A 7 -34.51 6.61 19.34
N ALA A 8 -33.53 7.49 19.50
CA ALA A 8 -32.71 7.57 20.72
C ALA A 8 -33.55 7.94 21.97
N ASN A 9 -34.45 8.93 21.86
CA ASN A 9 -35.37 9.29 22.94
C ASN A 9 -36.33 8.14 23.27
N LEU A 10 -36.83 7.42 22.26
CA LEU A 10 -37.73 6.29 22.47
C LEU A 10 -37.01 5.15 23.19
N ALA A 11 -35.77 4.85 22.79
CA ALA A 11 -34.96 3.81 23.42
C ALA A 11 -34.67 4.11 24.89
N GLN A 12 -34.34 5.36 25.24
CA GLN A 12 -34.12 5.79 26.63
C GLN A 12 -35.38 5.67 27.50
N ASN A 13 -36.54 5.99 26.96
CA ASN A 13 -37.81 5.89 27.69
C ASN A 13 -38.26 4.44 27.92
N VAL A 14 -37.91 3.52 27.01
CA VAL A 14 -38.33 2.11 27.08
C VAL A 14 -37.33 1.27 27.89
N PHE A 15 -36.03 1.57 27.82
CA PHE A 15 -34.98 0.82 28.50
C PHE A 15 -34.06 1.73 29.33
N PRO A 16 -34.53 2.20 30.50
CA PRO A 16 -33.72 3.04 31.37
C PRO A 16 -32.53 2.24 31.92
N GLY A 17 -31.30 2.63 31.56
CA GLY A 17 -30.06 2.00 32.02
C GLY A 17 -29.33 1.15 30.97
N LEU A 18 -29.90 0.97 29.78
CA LEU A 18 -29.10 0.51 28.63
C LEU A 18 -28.20 1.68 28.21
N PRO A 19 -26.86 1.54 28.19
CA PRO A 19 -26.03 2.53 27.55
C PRO A 19 -26.55 2.64 26.12
N VAL A 20 -27.09 3.81 25.75
CA VAL A 20 -27.25 4.12 24.34
C VAL A 20 -25.85 3.94 23.80
N GLU A 21 -25.61 2.86 23.05
CA GLU A 21 -24.44 2.77 22.21
C GLU A 21 -24.55 3.99 21.30
N VAL A 22 -23.91 5.08 21.73
CA VAL A 22 -23.48 6.14 20.84
C VAL A 22 -22.64 5.36 19.86
N ASP A 23 -23.24 5.00 18.72
CA ASP A 23 -22.65 4.22 17.64
C ASP A 23 -21.15 4.44 17.69
N PRO A 24 -20.35 3.43 18.07
CA PRO A 24 -18.96 3.61 18.48
C PRO A 24 -18.20 4.14 17.29
N ILE A 25 -18.18 5.48 17.16
CA ILE A 25 -17.99 6.26 15.92
C ILE A 25 -17.72 5.32 14.75
N GLU A 26 -18.80 4.78 14.15
CA GLU A 26 -18.75 3.67 13.18
C GLU A 26 -17.50 3.83 12.31
N ARG A 27 -16.42 3.10 12.64
CA ARG A 27 -15.11 3.36 12.03
C ARG A 27 -15.13 2.67 10.69
N ARG A 28 -15.83 3.27 9.72
CA ARG A 28 -15.86 2.79 8.34
C ARG A 28 -14.42 2.79 7.85
N VAL A 29 -13.91 1.58 7.64
CA VAL A 29 -12.64 1.36 6.98
C VAL A 29 -12.73 2.00 5.59
N LEU A 30 -11.90 2.99 5.31
CA LEU A 30 -11.91 3.80 4.10
C LEU A 30 -10.69 3.45 3.25
N SER A 31 -10.70 2.22 2.73
CA SER A 31 -9.64 1.75 1.85
C SER A 31 -9.55 2.60 0.58
N ASN A 32 -8.34 2.93 0.16
CA ASN A 32 -8.12 3.63 -1.10
C ASN A 32 -8.25 2.64 -2.28
N LEU A 33 -9.34 2.79 -3.04
CA LEU A 33 -9.65 1.90 -4.16
C LEU A 33 -8.56 1.91 -5.26
N PRO A 34 -8.07 3.07 -5.74
CA PRO A 34 -6.97 3.10 -6.72
C PRO A 34 -5.74 2.31 -6.28
N LEU A 35 -5.34 2.44 -5.00
CA LEU A 35 -4.21 1.70 -4.45
C LEU A 35 -4.49 0.18 -4.43
N GLN A 36 -5.67 -0.27 -4.00
CA GLN A 36 -6.01 -1.70 -4.03
C GLN A 36 -5.99 -2.28 -5.45
N MET A 37 -6.55 -1.56 -6.42
CA MET A 37 -6.57 -2.02 -7.81
C MET A 37 -5.15 -2.14 -8.37
N ALA A 38 -4.28 -1.16 -8.09
CA ALA A 38 -2.89 -1.21 -8.52
C ALA A 38 -2.10 -2.36 -7.87
N LEU A 39 -2.31 -2.62 -6.57
CA LEU A 39 -1.71 -3.77 -5.87
C LEU A 39 -2.17 -5.09 -6.49
N TYR A 40 -3.47 -5.24 -6.78
CA TYR A 40 -4.03 -6.43 -7.40
C TYR A 40 -3.42 -6.71 -8.78
N PHE A 41 -3.38 -5.70 -9.65
CA PHE A 41 -2.79 -5.87 -10.98
C PHE A 41 -1.30 -6.22 -10.91
N ASN A 42 -0.57 -5.67 -9.94
CA ASN A 42 0.83 -5.99 -9.73
C ASN A 42 1.01 -7.47 -9.32
N VAL A 43 0.18 -7.99 -8.41
CA VAL A 43 0.18 -9.42 -8.04
C VAL A 43 -0.05 -10.32 -9.25
N VAL A 44 -1.00 -9.96 -10.11
CA VAL A 44 -1.31 -10.73 -11.34
C VAL A 44 -0.17 -10.65 -12.36
N PHE A 45 0.56 -9.53 -12.42
CA PHE A 45 1.62 -9.31 -13.40
C PHE A 45 2.98 -9.91 -12.98
N ILE A 46 3.22 -10.09 -11.67
CA ILE A 46 4.48 -10.66 -11.14
C ILE A 46 4.90 -11.98 -11.81
N PRO A 47 4.03 -13.00 -12.01
CA PRO A 47 4.42 -14.24 -12.66
C PRO A 47 4.94 -14.02 -14.09
N VAL A 48 4.31 -13.11 -14.85
CA VAL A 48 4.76 -12.73 -16.19
C VAL A 48 6.13 -12.05 -16.10
N TRP A 49 6.28 -11.08 -15.19
CA TRP A 49 7.56 -10.39 -14.99
C TRP A 49 8.70 -11.35 -14.62
N ILE A 50 8.47 -12.31 -13.72
CA ILE A 50 9.47 -13.32 -13.30
C ILE A 50 9.90 -14.19 -14.48
N VAL A 51 8.96 -14.70 -15.26
CA VAL A 51 9.29 -15.53 -16.43
C VAL A 51 10.15 -14.72 -17.41
N MET A 52 9.75 -13.47 -17.69
CA MET A 52 10.46 -12.62 -18.64
C MET A 52 11.86 -12.24 -18.14
N ILE A 53 12.02 -11.86 -16.87
CA ILE A 53 13.33 -11.49 -16.33
C ILE A 53 14.28 -12.69 -16.29
N LEU A 54 13.80 -13.90 -15.98
CA LEU A 54 14.64 -15.11 -15.99
C LEU A 54 15.05 -15.50 -17.41
N LEU A 55 14.13 -15.43 -18.38
CA LEU A 55 14.42 -15.73 -19.78
C LEU A 55 15.47 -14.77 -20.38
N PHE A 56 15.37 -13.47 -20.09
CA PHE A 56 16.35 -12.50 -20.59
C PHE A 56 17.65 -12.51 -19.81
N LEU A 57 17.60 -12.79 -18.51
CA LEU A 57 18.80 -13.03 -17.71
C LEU A 57 19.60 -14.18 -18.30
N ASP A 58 18.98 -15.33 -18.59
CA ASP A 58 19.66 -16.50 -19.19
C ASP A 58 20.30 -16.16 -20.55
N LYS A 59 19.55 -15.46 -21.43
CA LYS A 59 20.04 -15.05 -22.74
C LYS A 59 21.26 -14.12 -22.67
N ASN A 60 21.21 -13.13 -21.77
CA ASN A 60 22.25 -12.12 -21.67
C ASN A 60 23.37 -12.51 -20.69
N TYR A 61 23.19 -13.56 -19.88
CA TYR A 61 24.08 -13.91 -18.77
C TYR A 61 25.54 -14.08 -19.20
N SER A 62 25.76 -14.71 -20.36
CA SER A 62 27.11 -14.97 -20.87
C SER A 62 27.81 -13.72 -21.38
N SER A 63 27.06 -12.67 -21.71
CA SER A 63 27.58 -11.40 -22.23
C SER A 63 27.97 -10.41 -21.13
N TYR A 64 27.49 -10.60 -19.90
CA TYR A 64 27.81 -9.71 -18.78
C TYR A 64 29.20 -10.01 -18.21
N ASP A 65 29.89 -8.97 -17.74
CA ASP A 65 31.08 -9.14 -16.91
C ASP A 65 30.74 -9.85 -15.60
N GLU A 66 31.71 -10.55 -15.01
CA GLU A 66 31.54 -11.33 -13.78
C GLU A 66 30.88 -10.52 -12.65
N LEU A 67 31.35 -9.29 -12.40
CA LEU A 67 30.76 -8.42 -11.39
C LEU A 67 29.27 -8.12 -11.66
N TYR A 68 28.93 -7.84 -12.92
CA TYR A 68 27.55 -7.54 -13.32
C TYR A 68 26.64 -8.75 -13.20
N LYS A 69 27.13 -9.97 -13.46
CA LYS A 69 26.36 -11.19 -13.20
C LYS A 69 25.92 -11.26 -11.73
N TYR A 70 26.86 -11.11 -10.80
CA TYR A 70 26.56 -11.16 -9.36
C TYR A 70 25.61 -10.04 -8.92
N ILE A 71 25.85 -8.80 -9.38
CA ILE A 71 24.99 -7.66 -9.05
C ILE A 71 23.57 -7.91 -9.56
N THR A 72 23.41 -8.31 -10.82
CA THR A 72 22.09 -8.48 -11.45
C THR A 72 21.28 -9.56 -10.77
N VAL A 73 21.88 -10.73 -10.50
CA VAL A 73 21.22 -11.82 -9.77
C VAL A 73 20.82 -11.35 -8.36
N THR A 74 21.71 -10.65 -7.66
CA THR A 74 21.43 -10.14 -6.30
C THR A 74 20.28 -9.13 -6.31
N VAL A 75 20.26 -8.22 -7.30
CA VAL A 75 19.19 -7.23 -7.46
C VAL A 75 17.86 -7.91 -7.76
N ILE A 76 17.80 -8.85 -8.69
CA ILE A 76 16.57 -9.58 -9.04
C ILE A 76 16.02 -10.34 -7.82
N CYS A 77 16.88 -11.06 -7.10
CA CYS A 77 16.50 -11.77 -5.88
C CYS A 77 15.98 -10.81 -4.79
N THR A 78 16.68 -9.69 -4.58
CA THR A 78 16.28 -8.65 -3.63
C THR A 78 14.92 -8.06 -4.00
N ILE A 79 14.72 -7.70 -5.27
CA ILE A 79 13.46 -7.19 -5.80
C ILE A 79 12.33 -8.18 -5.53
N PHE A 80 12.51 -9.46 -5.85
CA PHE A 80 11.48 -10.47 -5.66
C PHE A 80 11.05 -10.59 -4.19
N PHE A 81 12.01 -10.71 -3.27
CA PHE A 81 11.72 -10.80 -1.84
C PHE A 81 11.02 -9.54 -1.30
N LEU A 82 11.55 -8.36 -1.66
CA LEU A 82 10.97 -7.08 -1.25
C LEU A 82 9.57 -6.90 -1.82
N GLU A 83 9.31 -7.32 -3.06
CA GLU A 83 8.01 -7.16 -3.70
C GLU A 83 6.93 -7.96 -2.97
N LEU A 84 7.21 -9.19 -2.55
CA LEU A 84 6.29 -10.00 -1.77
C LEU A 84 5.92 -9.31 -0.45
N LEU A 85 6.92 -8.90 0.33
CA LEU A 85 6.72 -8.22 1.61
C LEU A 85 5.97 -6.90 1.42
N ARG A 86 6.41 -6.10 0.45
CA ARG A 86 5.84 -4.80 0.12
C ARG A 86 4.36 -4.95 -0.24
N LEU A 87 4.01 -5.81 -1.19
CA LEU A 87 2.62 -5.97 -1.62
C LEU A 87 1.70 -6.44 -0.50
N TYR A 88 2.19 -7.34 0.37
CA TYR A 88 1.45 -7.75 1.57
C TYR A 88 1.16 -6.56 2.49
N LEU A 89 2.18 -5.76 2.82
CA LEU A 89 2.04 -4.59 3.67
C LEU A 89 1.11 -3.53 3.06
N GLY A 90 1.18 -3.33 1.73
CA GLY A 90 0.30 -2.40 1.02
C GLY A 90 -1.15 -2.84 1.07
N TYR A 91 -1.41 -4.13 0.84
CA TYR A 91 -2.75 -4.71 0.90
C TYR A 91 -3.35 -4.60 2.32
N GLU A 92 -2.63 -5.09 3.33
CA GLU A 92 -3.07 -5.07 4.72
C GLU A 92 -3.22 -3.66 5.26
N GLY A 93 -2.21 -2.80 5.02
CA GLY A 93 -2.20 -1.42 5.49
C GLY A 93 -3.34 -0.59 4.91
N ASN A 94 -3.63 -0.74 3.61
CA ASN A 94 -4.71 -0.03 2.96
C ASN A 94 -6.09 -0.64 3.23
N LEU A 95 -6.20 -1.96 3.40
CA LEU A 95 -7.50 -2.59 3.67
C LEU A 95 -7.94 -2.42 5.12
N LYS A 96 -7.01 -2.31 6.07
CA LYS A 96 -7.34 -2.20 7.50
C LYS A 96 -7.01 -0.83 8.09
N ASP A 97 -6.74 0.15 7.23
CA ASP A 97 -6.32 1.51 7.60
C ASP A 97 -5.16 1.54 8.62
N LYS A 98 -4.24 0.59 8.51
CA LYS A 98 -3.11 0.48 9.42
C LYS A 98 -1.94 1.32 8.91
N ILE A 99 -1.75 2.47 9.57
CA ILE A 99 -0.71 3.43 9.21
C ILE A 99 0.70 2.82 9.23
N PRO A 100 1.13 2.03 10.23
CA PRO A 100 2.48 1.48 10.26
C PRO A 100 2.79 0.61 9.04
N GLU A 101 1.90 -0.34 8.72
CA GLU A 101 2.05 -1.23 7.57
C GLU A 101 2.04 -0.46 6.24
N LEU A 102 1.13 0.49 6.08
CA LEU A 102 1.06 1.32 4.87
C LEU A 102 2.29 2.23 4.72
N ALA A 103 2.84 2.73 5.83
CA ALA A 103 4.06 3.52 5.85
C ALA A 103 5.27 2.65 5.47
N SER A 104 5.35 1.43 6.00
CA SER A 104 6.37 0.46 5.60
C SER A 104 6.27 0.11 4.11
N PHE A 105 5.07 -0.15 3.59
CA PHE A 105 4.86 -0.31 2.14
C PHE A 105 5.42 0.85 1.34
N TRP A 106 5.07 2.09 1.72
CA TRP A 106 5.47 3.28 0.99
C TRP A 106 6.99 3.52 1.07
N MET A 107 7.58 3.32 2.25
CA MET A 107 9.03 3.43 2.47
C MET A 107 9.81 2.37 1.67
N LEU A 108 9.38 1.10 1.69
CA LEU A 108 9.99 0.04 0.88
C LEU A 108 9.89 0.35 -0.62
N SER A 109 8.75 0.92 -1.04
CA SER A 109 8.51 1.33 -2.43
C SER A 109 9.50 2.38 -2.89
N ILE A 110 9.72 3.45 -2.10
CA ILE A 110 10.57 4.57 -2.50
C ILE A 110 12.06 4.30 -2.28
N LEU A 111 12.45 3.70 -1.14
CA LEU A 111 13.85 3.56 -0.75
C LEU A 111 14.54 2.38 -1.41
N LEU A 112 13.81 1.29 -1.67
CA LEU A 112 14.41 0.05 -2.19
C LEU A 112 13.84 -0.29 -3.56
N GLN A 113 12.52 -0.42 -3.71
CA GLN A 113 11.97 -0.90 -4.98
C GLN A 113 12.20 0.08 -6.14
N PHE A 114 11.95 1.37 -5.93
CA PHE A 114 12.09 2.38 -6.98
C PHE A 114 13.52 2.43 -7.55
N PRO A 115 14.59 2.57 -6.73
CA PRO A 115 15.95 2.57 -7.26
C PRO A 115 16.35 1.23 -7.88
N LEU A 116 15.93 0.08 -7.33
CA LEU A 116 16.29 -1.22 -7.88
C LEU A 116 15.58 -1.51 -9.22
N GLN A 117 14.29 -1.21 -9.34
CA GLN A 117 13.57 -1.33 -10.62
C GLN A 117 14.07 -0.33 -11.65
N GLY A 118 14.44 0.88 -11.21
CA GLY A 118 15.09 1.88 -12.06
C GLY A 118 16.47 1.43 -12.53
N PHE A 119 17.26 0.78 -11.67
CA PHE A 119 18.54 0.19 -12.04
C PHE A 119 18.37 -0.86 -13.14
N LEU A 120 17.39 -1.77 -13.02
CA LEU A 120 17.13 -2.74 -14.08
C LEU A 120 16.66 -2.08 -15.39
N LEU A 121 15.83 -1.03 -15.33
CA LEU A 121 15.23 -0.41 -16.51
C LEU A 121 16.13 0.61 -17.23
N PHE A 122 16.96 1.36 -16.50
CA PHE A 122 17.67 2.51 -17.05
C PHE A 122 19.18 2.30 -17.16
N ASN A 123 19.71 1.16 -16.70
CA ASN A 123 21.14 0.89 -16.84
C ASN A 123 21.46 0.47 -18.29
N PRO A 124 22.26 1.28 -19.03
CA PRO A 124 22.57 0.99 -20.43
C PRO A 124 23.44 -0.27 -20.61
N TYR A 125 24.05 -0.78 -19.55
CA TYR A 125 24.89 -1.98 -19.60
C TYR A 125 24.10 -3.25 -19.95
N PHE A 126 22.78 -3.27 -19.71
CA PHE A 126 21.96 -4.46 -19.94
C PHE A 126 21.57 -4.70 -21.40
N ASP A 127 21.83 -3.75 -22.30
CA ASP A 127 21.48 -3.81 -23.74
C ASP A 127 20.14 -4.53 -24.01
N MET A 128 19.09 -4.05 -23.32
CA MET A 128 17.83 -4.78 -23.19
C MET A 128 17.06 -4.89 -24.50
N TYR A 129 16.39 -6.03 -24.68
CA TYR A 129 15.49 -6.23 -25.82
C TYR A 129 14.20 -5.40 -25.64
N ILE A 130 13.54 -5.04 -26.75
CA ILE A 130 12.28 -4.26 -26.75
C ILE A 130 11.22 -4.87 -25.82
N LEU A 131 11.10 -6.21 -25.82
CA LEU A 131 10.14 -6.92 -24.97
C LEU A 131 10.52 -6.87 -23.49
N GLU A 132 11.82 -6.91 -23.16
CA GLU A 132 12.33 -6.75 -21.79
C GLU A 132 12.02 -5.34 -21.27
N ILE A 133 12.34 -4.31 -22.06
CA ILE A 133 12.02 -2.91 -21.75
C ILE A 133 10.51 -2.73 -21.53
N THR A 134 9.68 -3.36 -22.37
CA THR A 134 8.22 -3.27 -22.26
C THR A 134 7.75 -3.87 -20.93
N VAL A 135 8.17 -5.08 -20.60
CA VAL A 135 7.75 -5.76 -19.36
C VAL A 135 8.26 -5.02 -18.11
N GLN A 136 9.52 -4.57 -18.16
CA GLN A 136 10.16 -3.84 -17.07
C GLN A 136 9.53 -2.44 -16.87
N SER A 137 9.18 -1.74 -17.94
CA SER A 137 8.48 -0.45 -17.86
C SER A 137 7.04 -0.58 -17.32
N VAL A 138 6.34 -1.68 -17.60
CA VAL A 138 5.03 -1.96 -16.98
C VAL A 138 5.18 -2.13 -15.47
N MET A 139 6.14 -2.92 -14.99
CA MET A 139 6.42 -3.03 -13.53
C MET A 139 6.75 -1.67 -12.93
N PHE A 140 7.64 -0.91 -13.57
CA PHE A 140 8.08 0.40 -13.07
C PHE A 140 6.93 1.41 -13.01
N SER A 141 6.08 1.46 -14.03
CA SER A 141 4.91 2.34 -14.06
C SER A 141 3.86 1.97 -13.00
N MET A 142 3.61 0.68 -12.79
CA MET A 142 2.77 0.19 -11.70
C MET A 142 3.31 0.63 -10.34
N LEU A 143 4.62 0.55 -10.12
CA LEU A 143 5.26 1.03 -8.89
C LEU A 143 5.05 2.54 -8.70
N CYS A 144 5.17 3.36 -9.75
CA CYS A 144 4.90 4.79 -9.69
C CYS A 144 3.45 5.10 -9.30
N ILE A 145 2.48 4.39 -9.89
CA ILE A 145 1.06 4.53 -9.52
C ILE A 145 0.84 4.19 -8.05
N GLN A 146 1.46 3.11 -7.58
CA GLN A 146 1.40 2.65 -6.19
C GLN A 146 2.07 3.64 -5.22
N LEU A 147 3.16 4.31 -5.61
CA LEU A 147 3.81 5.37 -4.83
C LEU A 147 2.90 6.59 -4.64
N ILE A 148 2.27 7.05 -5.73
CA ILE A 148 1.39 8.23 -5.71
C ILE A 148 0.13 7.92 -4.88
N SER A 149 -0.56 6.83 -5.21
CA SER A 149 -1.78 6.42 -4.48
C SER A 149 -1.49 6.03 -3.03
N GLY A 150 -0.35 5.40 -2.75
CA GLY A 150 0.14 5.11 -1.40
C GLY A 150 0.34 6.36 -0.55
N TYR A 151 0.99 7.38 -1.10
CA TYR A 151 1.17 8.66 -0.41
C TYR A 151 -0.18 9.33 -0.09
N VAL A 152 -1.09 9.38 -1.06
CA VAL A 152 -2.44 9.94 -0.88
C VAL A 152 -3.18 9.21 0.24
N SER A 153 -3.11 7.87 0.24
CA SER A 153 -3.73 7.02 1.26
C SER A 153 -3.17 7.28 2.65
N LEU A 154 -1.84 7.36 2.78
CA LEU A 154 -1.18 7.69 4.04
C LEU A 154 -1.62 9.04 4.61
N LYS A 155 -1.61 10.08 3.77
CA LYS A 155 -2.02 11.43 4.19
C LYS A 155 -3.48 11.45 4.64
N PHE A 156 -4.35 10.75 3.91
CA PHE A 156 -5.77 10.65 4.24
C PHE A 156 -6.00 9.94 5.59
N ILE A 157 -5.43 8.74 5.78
CA ILE A 157 -5.62 7.94 7.01
C ILE A 157 -5.02 8.67 8.23
N ALA A 158 -3.85 9.29 8.09
CA ALA A 158 -3.21 10.04 9.19
C ALA A 158 -4.05 11.25 9.65
N THR A 159 -4.62 12.00 8.70
CA THR A 159 -5.51 13.14 9.01
C THR A 159 -6.75 12.65 9.75
N LYS A 160 -7.36 11.56 9.29
CA LYS A 160 -8.56 10.98 9.90
C LYS A 160 -8.32 10.44 11.30
N GLN A 161 -7.20 9.76 11.52
CA GLN A 161 -6.86 9.26 12.86
C GLN A 161 -6.66 10.40 13.86
N THR A 162 -6.07 11.51 13.42
CA THR A 162 -5.89 12.72 14.24
C THR A 162 -7.23 13.38 14.59
N GLU A 163 -8.15 13.51 13.62
CA GLU A 163 -9.51 14.02 13.85
C GLU A 163 -10.25 13.15 14.87
N MET A 164 -10.19 11.83 14.70
CA MET A 164 -10.85 10.87 15.59
C MET A 164 -10.29 10.91 17.01
N TYR A 165 -8.96 11.04 17.16
CA TYR A 165 -8.33 11.19 18.46
C TYR A 165 -8.78 12.48 19.17
N ARG A 166 -8.85 13.60 18.44
CA ARG A 166 -9.33 14.88 18.97
C ARG A 166 -10.79 14.79 19.44
N LEU A 167 -11.65 14.14 18.65
CA LEU A 167 -13.07 13.95 19.00
C LEU A 167 -13.24 13.09 20.26
N LYS A 168 -12.46 12.00 20.40
CA LYS A 168 -12.48 11.16 21.61
C LYS A 168 -12.08 11.95 22.84
N LYS A 169 -10.96 12.68 22.76
CA LYS A 169 -10.47 13.53 23.86
C LYS A 169 -11.48 14.63 24.25
N SER A 170 -12.16 15.25 23.28
CA SER A 170 -13.18 16.25 23.57
C SER A 170 -14.41 15.66 24.26
N ARG A 171 -14.80 14.42 23.95
CA ARG A 171 -15.90 13.75 24.64
C ARG A 171 -15.53 13.40 26.07
N GLU A 172 -14.34 12.82 26.29
CA GLU A 172 -13.82 12.51 27.63
C GLU A 172 -13.88 13.75 28.54
N ASN A 173 -13.36 14.88 28.08
CA ASN A 173 -13.40 16.15 28.83
C ASN A 173 -14.82 16.66 29.11
N ASN A 174 -15.80 16.43 28.23
CA ASN A 174 -17.18 16.87 28.48
C ASN A 174 -17.86 15.98 29.54
N THR A 175 -17.56 14.68 29.57
CA THR A 175 -18.09 13.74 30.57
C THR A 175 -17.52 13.94 31.97
N GLU A 176 -16.35 14.55 32.13
CA GLU A 176 -15.76 14.87 33.45
C GLU A 176 -16.32 16.17 34.07
N ASN A 177 -17.00 17.01 33.26
CA ASN A 177 -17.54 18.29 33.70
C ASN A 177 -19.07 18.25 34.00
N ASP A 178 -19.70 17.09 33.80
CA ASP A 178 -21.11 16.80 34.14
C ASP A 178 -21.20 15.94 35.42
#